data_AF-D9UUJ6-F1
#
_entry.id   AF-D9UUJ6-F1
#
_cell.length_a   1.000
_cell.length_b   1.000
_cell.length_c   1.000
_cell.angle_alpha   90.00
_cell.angle_beta   90.00
_cell.angle_gamma   90.00
#
_symmetry.space_group_name_H-M   'P 1'
#
loop_
_entity.id
_entity.type
_entity.pdbx_description
1 polymer ?
#
loop_
_entity_poly.entity_id
_entity_poly.type
_entity_poly.pdbx_seq_one_letter_code
_entity_poly.pdbx_strand_id
1 'polypeptide(L)'
;MTEAHTLTERQLDELLADPAIPAAHRALWALLRDNNSRGDGLRLGDALSLSVGDIEFVDGPQDQGGRAGVDRPAKGEPWTVPISKHTAELLRQTIGDREAGPALHVDGRPISHEAASRTARAAGVDSVHVFRSWGKRHQGRPPRP
;
A
#
# COMPACT_ATOMS: atom_id res chain seq x y z
N MET A 1 -20.45 15.67 -16.03
CA MET A 1 -19.79 15.95 -14.75
C MET A 1 -19.54 14.60 -14.09
N THR A 2 -18.29 14.16 -14.03
CA THR A 2 -17.94 12.88 -13.38
C THR A 2 -17.82 13.17 -11.89
N GLU A 3 -18.79 12.72 -11.09
CA GLU A 3 -18.65 12.75 -9.64
C GLU A 3 -17.42 11.91 -9.27
N ALA A 4 -16.48 12.52 -8.53
CA ALA A 4 -15.34 11.80 -8.00
C ALA A 4 -15.86 10.75 -7.02
N HIS A 5 -15.97 9.50 -7.46
CA HIS A 5 -16.38 8.39 -6.61
C HIS A 5 -15.35 8.24 -5.50
N THR A 6 -15.72 8.74 -4.32
CA THR A 6 -14.91 8.57 -3.13
C THR A 6 -15.26 7.18 -2.59
N LEU A 7 -14.32 6.23 -2.69
CA LEU A 7 -14.38 4.95 -1.97
C LEU A 7 -14.73 5.21 -0.51
N THR A 8 -15.58 4.41 0.12
CA THR A 8 -15.77 4.41 1.57
C THR A 8 -14.74 3.50 2.25
N GLU A 9 -14.54 3.65 3.57
CA GLU A 9 -13.68 2.75 4.35
C GLU A 9 -14.09 1.30 4.18
N ARG A 10 -15.40 1.05 4.29
CA ARG A 10 -15.99 -0.27 4.10
C ARG A 10 -15.72 -0.83 2.71
N GLN A 11 -15.87 -0.04 1.65
CA GLN A 11 -15.57 -0.50 0.29
C GLN A 11 -14.08 -0.78 0.11
N LEU A 12 -13.20 -0.02 0.77
CA LEU A 12 -11.77 -0.29 0.75
C LEU A 12 -11.45 -1.61 1.48
N ASP A 13 -12.03 -1.83 2.65
CA ASP A 13 -11.87 -3.08 3.40
C ASP A 13 -12.42 -4.27 2.61
N GLU A 14 -13.57 -4.12 1.94
CA GLU A 14 -14.15 -5.13 1.03
C GLU A 14 -13.17 -5.46 -0.11
N LEU A 15 -12.56 -4.46 -0.74
CA LEU A 15 -11.55 -4.67 -1.80
C LEU A 15 -10.27 -5.35 -1.29
N LEU A 16 -9.82 -5.02 -0.07
CA LEU A 16 -8.64 -5.63 0.54
C LEU A 16 -8.91 -7.07 1.03
N ALA A 17 -10.17 -7.39 1.31
CA ALA A 17 -10.61 -8.73 1.68
C ALA A 17 -10.96 -9.62 0.47
N ASP A 18 -11.18 -9.05 -0.71
CA ASP A 18 -11.62 -9.79 -1.91
C ASP A 18 -10.53 -10.76 -2.44
N PRO A 19 -10.72 -12.09 -2.31
CA PRO A 19 -9.73 -13.06 -2.77
C PRO A 19 -9.65 -13.16 -4.30
N ALA A 20 -10.63 -12.64 -5.05
CA ALA A 20 -10.57 -12.59 -6.51
C ALA A 20 -9.50 -11.60 -7.01
N ILE A 21 -9.08 -10.67 -6.16
CA ILE A 21 -8.02 -9.70 -6.45
C ILE A 21 -6.69 -10.30 -5.99
N PRO A 22 -5.66 -10.37 -6.86
CA PRO A 22 -4.35 -10.90 -6.47
C PRO A 22 -3.80 -10.20 -5.23
N ALA A 23 -3.22 -10.98 -4.31
CA ALA A 23 -2.71 -10.49 -3.02
C ALA A 23 -1.73 -9.31 -3.20
N ALA A 24 -0.94 -9.32 -4.27
CA ALA A 24 0.01 -8.26 -4.59
C ALA A 24 -0.66 -6.90 -4.88
N HIS A 25 -1.82 -6.90 -5.55
CA HIS A 25 -2.58 -5.67 -5.77
C HIS A 25 -3.23 -5.17 -4.48
N ARG A 26 -3.74 -6.08 -3.66
CA ARG A 26 -4.29 -5.74 -2.34
C ARG A 26 -3.20 -5.19 -1.41
N ALA A 27 -2.01 -5.81 -1.40
CA ALA A 27 -0.84 -5.34 -0.66
C ALA A 27 -0.43 -3.93 -1.07
N LEU A 28 -0.41 -3.65 -2.38
CA LEU A 28 -0.14 -2.32 -2.92
C LEU A 28 -1.14 -1.28 -2.41
N TRP A 29 -2.45 -1.59 -2.44
CA TRP A 29 -3.47 -0.66 -1.98
C TRP A 29 -3.41 -0.41 -0.47
N ALA A 30 -3.13 -1.46 0.31
CA ALA A 30 -2.96 -1.37 1.76
C ALA A 30 -1.73 -0.52 2.12
N LEU A 31 -0.59 -0.71 1.43
CA LEU A 31 0.61 0.13 1.59
C LEU A 31 0.32 1.62 1.34
N LEU A 32 -0.44 1.94 0.29
CA LEU A 32 -0.80 3.32 -0.07
C LEU A 32 -1.79 3.95 0.93
N ARG A 33 -2.70 3.15 1.49
CA ARG A 33 -3.64 3.57 2.55
C ARG A 33 -2.88 3.93 3.83
N ASP A 34 -2.10 2.98 4.35
CA ASP A 34 -1.44 3.07 5.65
C ASP A 34 -0.51 4.27 5.76
N ASN A 35 0.13 4.62 4.64
CA ASN A 35 1.24 5.56 4.64
C ASN A 35 0.90 6.96 4.13
N ASN A 36 -0.35 7.30 3.84
CA ASN A 36 -0.68 8.64 3.32
C ASN A 36 -0.92 9.73 4.39
N SER A 37 -0.71 9.41 5.67
CA SER A 37 -1.09 10.22 6.83
C SER A 37 -0.28 11.52 7.02
N ARG A 38 0.88 11.69 6.35
CA ARG A 38 1.83 12.78 6.63
C ARG A 38 2.33 13.59 5.42
N GLY A 39 1.52 13.76 4.37
CA GLY A 39 1.85 14.65 3.23
C GLY A 39 2.95 14.11 2.28
N ASP A 40 3.98 13.48 2.83
CA ASP A 40 5.11 12.81 2.16
C ASP A 40 4.98 11.28 2.17
N GLY A 41 3.74 10.79 2.31
CA GLY A 41 3.43 9.37 2.32
C GLY A 41 3.92 8.60 1.09
N LEU A 42 4.07 7.29 1.27
CA LEU A 42 4.52 6.36 0.23
C LEU A 42 3.75 6.59 -1.08
N ARG A 43 4.47 6.87 -2.16
CA ARG A 43 3.87 7.07 -3.49
C ARG A 43 3.79 5.74 -4.23
N LEU A 44 2.93 5.68 -5.23
CA LEU A 44 2.79 4.50 -6.09
C LEU A 44 4.15 4.06 -6.68
N GLY A 45 4.94 5.01 -7.19
CA GLY A 45 6.28 4.68 -7.72
C GLY A 45 7.21 4.05 -6.69
N ASP A 46 7.17 4.52 -5.44
CA ASP A 46 8.01 3.98 -4.36
C ASP A 46 7.54 2.59 -3.94
N ALA A 47 6.23 2.41 -3.82
CA ALA A 47 5.66 1.12 -3.47
C ALA A 47 6.00 0.06 -4.52
N LEU A 48 5.96 0.42 -5.81
CA LEU A 48 6.33 -0.47 -6.91
C LEU A 48 7.83 -0.75 -7.00
N SER A 49 8.68 0.11 -6.45
CA SER A 49 10.13 -0.10 -6.43
C SER A 49 10.62 -0.90 -5.22
N LEU A 50 9.76 -1.16 -4.22
CA LEU A 50 10.13 -1.96 -3.05
C LEU A 50 10.62 -3.34 -3.48
N SER A 51 11.76 -3.73 -2.94
CA SER A 51 12.30 -5.07 -2.99
C SER A 51 11.99 -5.82 -1.69
N VAL A 52 12.18 -7.15 -1.70
CA VAL A 52 12.06 -7.97 -0.49
C VAL A 52 12.98 -7.47 0.62
N GLY A 53 14.22 -7.08 0.28
CA GLY A 53 15.20 -6.61 1.25
C GLY A 53 14.87 -5.26 1.88
N ASP A 54 13.93 -4.51 1.31
CA ASP A 54 13.45 -3.26 1.88
C ASP A 54 12.39 -3.48 2.97
N ILE A 55 11.87 -4.70 3.13
CA ILE A 55 10.77 -4.99 4.04
C ILE A 55 11.28 -5.72 5.27
N GLU A 56 11.13 -5.08 6.42
CA GLU A 56 11.38 -5.67 7.72
C GLU A 56 10.03 -6.03 8.35
N PHE A 57 9.77 -7.33 8.48
CA PHE A 57 8.61 -7.82 9.22
C PHE A 57 8.93 -7.85 10.71
N VAL A 58 7.98 -7.37 11.52
CA VAL A 58 8.12 -7.39 12.98
C VAL A 58 6.92 -8.13 13.54
N ASP A 59 7.18 -9.09 14.42
CA ASP A 59 6.13 -9.74 15.19
C ASP A 59 5.93 -8.93 16.48
N GLY A 60 4.82 -8.19 16.55
CA GLY A 60 4.53 -7.24 17.63
C GLY A 60 3.04 -7.20 18.01
N PRO A 61 2.63 -6.23 18.85
CA PRO A 61 1.23 -6.02 19.22
C PRO A 61 0.32 -5.87 18.00
N GLN A 62 -0.99 -6.10 18.19
CA GLN A 62 -1.98 -6.37 17.13
C GLN A 62 -1.99 -5.43 15.90
N ASP A 63 -1.47 -4.20 16.01
CA ASP A 63 -1.50 -3.19 14.94
C ASP A 63 -0.18 -2.99 14.18
N GLN A 64 0.96 -3.54 14.66
CA GLN A 64 2.26 -3.39 13.99
C GLN A 64 2.66 -4.65 13.21
N GLY A 65 2.87 -4.50 11.90
CA GLY A 65 3.27 -5.59 11.00
C GLY A 65 4.70 -5.51 10.48
N GLY A 66 5.33 -4.33 10.53
CA GLY A 66 6.70 -4.15 10.06
C GLY A 66 7.02 -2.72 9.63
N ARG A 67 8.09 -2.59 8.84
CA ARG A 67 8.56 -1.35 8.22
C ARG A 67 9.03 -1.62 6.79
N ALA A 68 8.82 -0.65 5.90
CA ALA A 68 9.43 -0.64 4.58
C ALA A 68 10.46 0.50 4.50
N GLY A 69 11.68 0.18 4.09
CA GLY A 69 12.69 1.13 3.67
C GLY A 69 12.32 1.71 2.31
N VAL A 70 12.38 3.03 2.20
CA VAL A 70 12.15 3.75 0.95
C VAL A 70 13.41 4.52 0.64
N ASP A 71 14.11 4.08 -0.40
CA ASP A 71 15.25 4.80 -0.95
C ASP A 71 14.81 5.65 -2.14
N ARG A 72 15.06 6.97 -2.06
CA ARG A 72 14.98 7.87 -3.20
C ARG A 72 16.26 8.68 -3.31
N PRO A 73 17.22 8.24 -4.14
CA PRO A 73 18.48 8.95 -4.30
C PRO A 73 18.31 10.41 -4.79
N ALA A 74 17.20 10.73 -5.47
CA ALA A 74 16.92 12.08 -5.97
C ALA A 74 16.20 13.01 -4.98
N LYS A 75 15.75 12.54 -3.81
CA LYS A 75 14.87 13.31 -2.91
C LYS A 75 15.31 13.43 -1.45
N GLY A 76 16.48 12.89 -1.10
CA GLY A 76 17.05 13.04 0.23
C GLY A 76 17.50 11.71 0.81
N GLU A 77 17.67 11.68 2.13
CA GLU A 77 18.06 10.48 2.86
C GLU A 77 16.97 9.41 2.78
N PRO A 78 17.34 8.11 2.72
CA PRO A 78 16.40 7.02 2.85
C PRO A 78 15.57 7.15 4.13
N TRP A 79 14.29 6.81 4.06
CA TRP A 79 13.40 6.83 5.22
C TRP A 79 12.64 5.52 5.33
N THR A 80 12.07 5.26 6.50
CA THR A 80 11.22 4.08 6.72
C THR A 80 9.76 4.49 6.89
N VAL A 81 8.86 3.64 6.40
CA VAL A 81 7.42 3.81 6.56
C VAL A 81 6.84 2.62 7.33
N PRO A 82 5.89 2.84 8.26
CA PRO A 82 5.26 1.75 9.00
C PRO A 82 4.40 0.87 8.08
N ILE A 83 4.33 -0.41 8.39
CA ILE A 83 3.46 -1.40 7.75
C ILE A 83 2.49 -1.92 8.82
N SER A 84 1.18 -1.84 8.56
CA SER A 84 0.18 -2.45 9.44
C SER A 84 0.26 -3.98 9.40
N LYS A 85 -0.29 -4.65 10.40
CA LYS A 85 -0.34 -6.12 10.43
C LYS A 85 -1.01 -6.70 9.17
N HIS A 86 -2.13 -6.12 8.75
CA HIS A 86 -2.85 -6.57 7.55
C HIS A 86 -2.01 -6.42 6.27
N THR A 87 -1.35 -5.27 6.10
CA THR A 87 -0.44 -5.06 4.98
C THR A 87 0.72 -6.04 5.00
N ALA A 88 1.28 -6.34 6.18
CA ALA A 88 2.34 -7.32 6.34
C ALA A 88 1.88 -8.74 5.96
N GLU A 89 0.66 -9.14 6.30
CA GLU A 89 0.09 -10.44 5.90
C GLU A 89 -0.03 -10.56 4.38
N LEU A 90 -0.52 -9.52 3.70
CA LEU A 90 -0.62 -9.49 2.24
C LEU A 90 0.76 -9.49 1.56
N LEU A 91 1.73 -8.79 2.14
CA LEU A 91 3.11 -8.80 1.67
C LEU A 91 3.76 -10.16 1.85
N ARG A 92 3.57 -10.84 2.99
CA ARG A 92 4.06 -12.21 3.19
C ARG A 92 3.47 -13.18 2.16
N GLN A 93 2.16 -13.08 1.88
CA GLN A 93 1.52 -13.89 0.83
C GLN A 93 2.11 -13.63 -0.55
N THR A 94 2.42 -12.36 -0.85
CA THR A 94 2.99 -11.97 -2.14
C THR A 94 4.44 -12.42 -2.26
N ILE A 95 5.26 -12.20 -1.22
CA ILE A 95 6.69 -12.49 -1.22
C ILE A 95 6.95 -14.00 -1.19
N GLY A 96 6.17 -14.74 -0.41
CA GLY A 96 6.41 -16.16 -0.16
C GLY A 96 7.78 -16.35 0.50
N ASP A 97 8.51 -17.36 0.05
CA ASP A 97 9.85 -17.71 0.58
C ASP A 97 11.00 -17.00 -0.14
N ARG A 98 10.70 -16.01 -0.99
CA ARG A 98 11.75 -15.29 -1.74
C ARG A 98 12.55 -14.41 -0.80
N GLU A 99 13.86 -14.46 -0.95
CA GLU A 99 14.79 -13.59 -0.22
C GLU A 99 15.17 -12.32 -1.02
N ALA A 100 14.84 -12.27 -2.32
CA ALA A 100 15.25 -11.18 -3.21
C ALA A 100 14.24 -10.86 -4.31
N GLY A 101 14.47 -9.73 -4.98
CA GLY A 101 13.66 -9.23 -6.08
C GLY A 101 12.51 -8.32 -5.63
N PRO A 102 11.57 -7.98 -6.53
CA PRO A 102 10.46 -7.08 -6.22
C PRO A 102 9.57 -7.65 -5.11
N ALA A 103 9.15 -6.79 -4.18
CA ALA A 103 8.19 -7.15 -3.14
C ALA A 103 6.80 -7.39 -3.72
N LEU A 104 6.40 -6.60 -4.72
CA LEU A 104 5.10 -6.67 -5.37
C LEU A 104 5.21 -7.27 -6.77
N HIS A 105 4.64 -8.46 -6.97
CA HIS A 105 4.60 -9.12 -8.28
C HIS A 105 3.31 -9.92 -8.48
N VAL A 106 3.00 -10.19 -9.73
CA VAL A 106 1.98 -11.16 -10.15
C VAL A 106 2.66 -12.13 -11.10
N ASP A 107 2.51 -13.43 -10.85
CA ASP A 107 3.11 -14.50 -11.66
C ASP A 107 4.63 -14.33 -11.89
N GLY A 108 5.35 -13.96 -10.83
CA GLY A 108 6.80 -13.73 -10.85
C GLY A 108 7.25 -12.44 -11.56
N ARG A 109 6.33 -11.60 -12.03
CA ARG A 109 6.64 -10.32 -12.71
C ARG A 109 6.29 -9.12 -11.84
N PRO A 110 7.20 -8.14 -11.67
CA PRO A 110 6.88 -6.93 -10.91
C PRO A 110 5.64 -6.23 -11.45
N ILE A 111 4.81 -5.69 -10.55
CA ILE A 111 3.63 -4.93 -10.95
C ILE A 111 4.08 -3.66 -11.65
N SER A 112 3.58 -3.44 -12.88
CA SER A 112 3.78 -2.17 -13.57
C SER A 112 2.76 -1.12 -13.12
N HIS A 113 3.10 0.16 -13.30
CA HIS A 113 2.16 1.26 -13.05
C HIS A 113 0.84 1.10 -13.83
N GLU A 114 0.93 0.60 -15.06
CA GLU A 114 -0.23 0.33 -15.91
C GLU A 114 -1.08 -0.81 -15.34
N ALA A 115 -0.46 -1.93 -14.92
CA ALA A 115 -1.16 -3.06 -14.32
C ALA A 115 -1.84 -2.67 -13.00
N ALA A 116 -1.18 -1.88 -12.16
CA ALA A 116 -1.78 -1.33 -10.94
C ALA A 116 -3.02 -0.48 -11.25
N SER A 117 -2.92 0.41 -12.24
CA SER A 117 -4.02 1.29 -12.65
C SER A 117 -5.18 0.53 -13.30
N ARG A 118 -4.88 -0.47 -14.13
CA ARG A 118 -5.87 -1.31 -14.80
C ARG A 118 -6.66 -2.15 -13.79
N THR A 119 -5.97 -2.77 -12.83
CA THR A 119 -6.60 -3.60 -11.81
C THR A 119 -7.46 -2.78 -10.86
N ALA A 120 -7.03 -1.57 -10.46
CA ALA A 120 -7.87 -0.67 -9.67
C ALA A 120 -9.18 -0.34 -10.39
N ARG A 121 -9.13 -0.01 -11.69
CA ARG A 121 -10.34 0.28 -12.49
C ARG A 121 -11.24 -0.94 -12.65
N ALA A 122 -10.66 -2.11 -12.87
CA ALA A 122 -11.42 -3.36 -12.94
C ALA A 122 -12.16 -3.65 -11.62
N ALA A 123 -11.59 -3.23 -10.49
CA ALA A 123 -12.20 -3.31 -9.16
C ALA A 123 -13.18 -2.15 -8.85
N GLY A 124 -13.56 -1.35 -9.85
CA GLY A 124 -14.50 -0.24 -9.68
C GLY A 124 -13.89 1.05 -9.10
N VAL A 125 -12.57 1.18 -9.14
CA VAL A 125 -11.84 2.36 -8.61
C VAL A 125 -11.29 3.21 -9.74
N ASP A 126 -11.71 4.48 -9.81
CA ASP A 126 -11.33 5.40 -10.89
C ASP A 126 -9.81 5.59 -11.03
N SER A 127 -9.08 5.58 -9.90
CA SER A 127 -7.64 5.78 -9.86
C SER A 127 -6.98 5.18 -8.61
N VAL A 128 -5.76 4.68 -8.76
CA VAL A 128 -4.91 4.21 -7.64
C VAL A 128 -4.61 5.33 -6.64
N HIS A 129 -4.71 6.59 -7.05
CA HIS A 129 -4.54 7.73 -6.13
C HIS A 129 -5.64 7.83 -5.07
N VAL A 130 -6.81 7.21 -5.29
CA VAL A 130 -7.93 7.24 -4.34
C VAL A 130 -7.56 6.57 -3.01
N PHE A 131 -6.79 5.47 -3.06
CA PHE A 131 -6.28 4.76 -1.88
C PHE A 131 -5.42 5.66 -0.98
N ARG A 132 -4.69 6.62 -1.57
CA ARG A 132 -3.92 7.60 -0.80
C ARG A 132 -4.85 8.58 -0.09
N SER A 133 -5.78 9.20 -0.82
CA SER A 133 -6.59 10.32 -0.31
C SER A 133 -7.39 10.04 0.97
N TRP A 134 -7.57 8.78 1.36
CA TRP A 134 -8.22 8.37 2.60
C TRP A 134 -7.44 8.66 3.89
N GLY A 135 -6.11 8.47 3.89
CA GLY A 135 -5.29 8.70 5.10
C GLY A 135 -5.33 10.14 5.64
N LYS A 136 -5.77 11.11 4.82
CA LYS A 136 -5.92 12.52 5.21
C LYS A 136 -7.25 12.84 5.91
N ARG A 137 -8.29 12.00 5.76
CA ARG A 137 -9.67 12.31 6.23
C ARG A 137 -9.98 11.80 7.65
N HIS A 138 -9.18 10.88 8.19
CA HIS A 138 -9.41 10.27 9.51
C HIS A 138 -8.50 10.79 10.65
N GLN A 139 -7.66 11.80 10.40
CA GLN A 139 -7.07 12.57 11.49
C GLN A 139 -8.07 13.62 11.96
N GLY A 140 -9.02 13.15 12.78
CA GLY A 140 -9.68 14.03 13.74
C GLY A 140 -8.61 14.76 14.52
N ARG A 141 -8.58 16.09 14.37
CA ARG A 141 -7.84 16.99 15.23
C ARG A 141 -8.13 16.58 16.69
N PRO A 142 -7.15 16.23 17.53
CA PRO A 142 -7.44 16.05 18.95
C PRO A 142 -8.04 17.36 19.46
N PRO A 143 -9.08 17.31 20.32
CA PRO A 143 -9.60 18.52 20.94
C PRO A 143 -8.43 19.20 21.65
N ARG A 144 -8.18 20.47 21.29
CA ARG A 144 -7.22 21.28 22.04
C ARG A 144 -7.81 21.52 23.44
N PRO A 145 -6.99 21.42 24.51
CA PRO A 145 -7.41 21.83 25.84
C PRO A 145 -7.77 23.32 25.87
#